data_AF-A0A4S0ISG1-F1
#
_entry.id   AF-A0A4S0ISG1-F1
#
_cell.length_a   1.000
_cell.length_b   1.000
_cell.length_c   1.000
_cell.angle_alpha   90.00
_cell.angle_beta   90.00
_cell.angle_gamma   90.00
#
_symmetry.space_group_name_H-M   'P 1'
#
loop_
_entity.id
_entity.type
_entity.pdbx_description
1 polymer ?
#
loop_
_entity_poly.entity_id
_entity_poly.type
_entity_poly.pdbx_seq_one_letter_code
_entity_poly.pdbx_strand_id
1 'polypeptide(L)'
;ADWKHFDDFAAGIATNRLPTTEALRGQTFKITLNTGRVIDLAFTAADTVAWSEGAEAGADWYEALEVAPDVYFINMTFAARPAEDEAFIVDTRTRRVLSVRERVREPGEAPGEPRVAQVYSA
;
A
#
# COMPACT_ATOMS: atom_id res chain seq x y z
N ALA A 1 -13.07 28.31 -12.34
CA ALA A 1 -11.98 27.64 -11.60
C ALA A 1 -12.58 27.23 -10.27
N ASP A 2 -13.06 25.99 -10.18
CA ASP A 2 -13.78 25.45 -9.01
C ASP A 2 -13.41 23.98 -8.77
N TRP A 3 -12.13 23.64 -8.94
CA TRP A 3 -11.66 22.31 -8.58
C TRP A 3 -11.48 22.27 -7.06
N LYS A 4 -12.22 21.37 -6.43
CA LYS A 4 -12.11 21.09 -4.99
C LYS A 4 -10.70 20.62 -4.63
N HIS A 5 -10.23 20.99 -3.44
CA HIS A 5 -9.03 20.38 -2.90
C HIS A 5 -9.32 18.91 -2.53
N PHE A 6 -8.27 18.10 -2.42
CA PHE A 6 -8.41 16.69 -2.11
C PHE A 6 -9.17 16.46 -0.79
N ASP A 7 -8.90 17.29 0.23
CA ASP A 7 -9.57 17.18 1.53
C ASP A 7 -11.09 17.45 1.45
N ASP A 8 -11.50 18.40 0.59
CA ASP A 8 -12.92 18.67 0.32
C ASP A 8 -13.62 17.50 -0.37
N PHE A 9 -12.87 16.71 -1.14
CA PHE A 9 -13.35 15.48 -1.78
C PHE A 9 -13.38 14.30 -0.80
N ALA A 10 -12.38 14.19 0.07
CA ALA A 10 -12.28 13.11 1.05
C ALA A 10 -13.42 13.15 2.08
N ALA A 11 -13.97 14.34 2.36
CA ALA A 11 -15.11 14.50 3.25
C ALA A 11 -16.34 13.68 2.78
N GLY A 12 -16.70 12.65 3.55
CA GLY A 12 -17.89 11.82 3.31
C GLY A 12 -17.69 10.63 2.35
N ILE A 13 -16.52 10.48 1.73
CA ILE A 13 -16.26 9.37 0.79
C ILE A 13 -16.22 8.00 1.48
N ALA A 14 -15.98 7.97 2.79
CA ALA A 14 -15.89 6.75 3.59
C ALA A 14 -17.24 6.06 3.87
N THR A 15 -18.37 6.60 3.39
CA THR A 15 -19.73 6.11 3.72
C THR A 15 -19.92 4.60 3.51
N ASN A 16 -19.36 4.05 2.42
CA ASN A 16 -19.47 2.62 2.09
C ASN A 16 -18.12 1.89 2.20
N ARG A 17 -17.19 2.42 2.98
CA ARG A 17 -15.87 1.82 3.16
C ARG A 17 -16.02 0.46 3.84
N LEU A 18 -15.34 -0.55 3.32
CA LEU A 18 -15.20 -1.83 4.02
C LEU A 18 -14.50 -1.60 5.39
N PRO A 19 -14.84 -2.37 6.43
CA PRO A 19 -14.12 -2.27 7.70
C PRO A 19 -12.68 -2.74 7.54
N THR A 20 -11.77 -2.15 8.32
CA THR A 20 -10.41 -2.67 8.46
C THR A 20 -10.44 -4.03 9.17
N THR A 21 -9.50 -4.90 8.83
CA THR A 21 -9.35 -6.23 9.46
C THR A 21 -8.08 -6.32 10.30
N GLU A 22 -8.16 -7.00 11.44
CA GLU A 22 -6.99 -7.37 12.24
C GLU A 22 -6.48 -8.78 11.92
N ALA A 23 -7.05 -9.47 10.93
CA ALA A 23 -6.72 -10.86 10.61
C ALA A 23 -5.22 -11.06 10.34
N LEU A 24 -4.53 -10.05 9.83
CA LEU A 24 -3.10 -10.09 9.53
C LEU A 24 -2.21 -9.93 10.77
N ARG A 25 -2.72 -9.44 11.90
CA ARG A 25 -1.91 -9.16 13.10
C ARG A 25 -1.19 -10.43 13.58
N GLY A 26 0.12 -10.31 13.78
CA GLY A 26 1.00 -11.40 14.19
C GLY A 26 1.46 -12.30 13.04
N GLN A 27 1.02 -12.05 11.80
CA GLN A 27 1.50 -12.78 10.62
C GLN A 27 2.75 -12.13 10.02
N THR A 28 3.49 -12.92 9.25
CA THR A 28 4.62 -12.46 8.45
C THR A 28 4.48 -12.95 7.03
N PHE A 29 4.55 -12.03 6.06
CA PHE A 29 4.57 -12.33 4.65
C PHE A 29 5.98 -12.12 4.10
N LYS A 30 6.46 -13.13 3.37
CA LYS A 30 7.71 -13.07 2.61
C LYS A 30 7.34 -13.07 1.14
N ILE A 31 7.41 -11.90 0.51
CA ILE A 31 6.91 -11.66 -0.83
C ILE A 31 8.11 -11.61 -1.77
N THR A 32 8.09 -12.45 -2.80
CA THR A 32 9.01 -12.38 -3.93
C THR A 32 8.21 -12.12 -5.18
N LEU A 33 8.44 -10.97 -5.81
CA LEU A 33 7.77 -10.58 -7.05
C LEU A 33 8.56 -11.09 -8.26
N ASN A 34 7.93 -11.21 -9.42
CA ASN A 34 8.57 -11.65 -10.66
C ASN A 34 9.69 -10.71 -11.15
N THR A 35 9.72 -9.47 -10.65
CA THR A 35 10.80 -8.51 -10.87
C THR A 35 12.07 -8.83 -10.06
N GLY A 36 12.01 -9.80 -9.15
CA GLY A 36 13.09 -10.13 -8.21
C GLY A 36 13.08 -9.29 -6.94
N ARG A 37 12.17 -8.31 -6.81
CA ARG A 37 11.96 -7.58 -5.55
C ARG A 37 11.54 -8.56 -4.45
N VAL A 38 12.20 -8.47 -3.30
CA VAL A 38 11.90 -9.25 -2.10
C VAL A 38 11.49 -8.29 -0.99
N ILE A 39 10.27 -8.44 -0.51
CA ILE A 39 9.68 -7.63 0.56
C ILE A 39 9.25 -8.55 1.69
N ASP A 40 9.71 -8.27 2.90
CA ASP A 40 9.20 -8.90 4.11
C ASP A 40 8.24 -7.91 4.81
N LEU A 41 7.06 -8.39 5.19
CA LEU A 41 6.07 -7.64 5.97
C LEU A 41 5.73 -8.42 7.24
N ALA A 42 5.85 -7.79 8.40
CA ALA A 42 5.45 -8.34 9.69
C ALA A 42 4.44 -7.41 10.36
N PHE A 43 3.19 -7.86 10.47
CA PHE A 43 2.09 -7.06 10.99
C PHE A 43 2.11 -7.11 12.52
N THR A 44 2.67 -6.06 13.14
CA THR A 44 2.99 -6.06 14.59
C THR A 44 1.86 -5.51 15.45
N ALA A 45 1.02 -4.63 14.90
CA ALA A 45 -0.17 -4.08 15.55
C ALA A 45 -1.34 -4.02 14.56
N ALA A 46 -2.48 -3.44 14.97
CA ALA A 46 -3.64 -3.27 14.10
C ALA A 46 -3.38 -2.34 12.90
N ASP A 47 -2.45 -1.40 13.06
CA ASP A 47 -2.15 -0.34 12.12
C ASP A 47 -0.63 -0.16 11.87
N THR A 48 0.20 -1.08 12.37
CA THR A 48 1.66 -1.00 12.26
C THR A 48 2.26 -2.26 11.62
N VAL A 49 3.00 -2.07 10.53
CA VAL A 49 3.74 -3.14 9.83
C VAL A 49 5.23 -2.84 9.89
N ALA A 50 6.01 -3.80 10.39
CA ALA A 50 7.46 -3.78 10.21
C ALA A 50 7.78 -4.36 8.84
N TRP A 51 8.61 -3.68 8.06
CA TRP A 51 8.92 -4.06 6.69
C TRP A 51 10.41 -4.04 6.43
N SER A 52 10.85 -4.81 5.43
CA SER A 52 12.19 -4.68 4.86
C SER A 52 12.19 -5.00 3.37
N GLU A 53 13.01 -4.26 2.63
CA GLU A 53 13.25 -4.45 1.21
C GLU A 53 14.71 -4.11 0.90
N GLY A 54 15.48 -5.10 0.43
CA GLY A 54 16.91 -4.92 0.20
C GLY A 54 17.66 -4.55 1.48
N ALA A 55 18.32 -3.38 1.48
CA ALA A 55 19.03 -2.84 2.65
C ALA A 55 18.16 -1.90 3.51
N GLU A 56 16.94 -1.60 3.07
CA GLU A 56 16.02 -0.71 3.77
C GLU A 56 15.08 -1.52 4.68
N ALA A 57 14.73 -0.94 5.83
CA ALA A 57 13.76 -1.50 6.74
C ALA A 57 13.12 -0.37 7.58
N GLY A 58 11.92 -0.62 8.08
CA GLY A 58 11.18 0.33 8.89
C GLY A 58 9.98 -0.31 9.59
N ALA A 59 9.25 0.52 10.32
CA ALA A 59 7.95 0.17 10.87
C ALA A 59 7.02 1.37 10.67
N ASP A 60 5.98 1.18 9.88
CA ASP A 60 5.15 2.26 9.39
C ASP A 60 3.66 1.90 9.47
N TRP A 61 2.83 2.92 9.27
CA TRP A 61 1.39 2.78 9.28
C TRP A 61 0.92 1.95 8.08
N TYR A 62 0.00 1.02 8.34
CA TYR A 62 -0.74 0.30 7.31
C TYR A 62 -2.21 0.18 7.68
N GLU A 63 -3.01 -0.13 6.67
CA GLU A 63 -4.33 -0.68 6.85
C GLU A 63 -4.52 -1.91 5.98
N ALA A 64 -5.42 -2.80 6.40
CA ALA A 64 -5.81 -3.96 5.63
C ALA A 64 -7.33 -4.11 5.60
N LEU A 65 -7.85 -4.52 4.45
CA LEU A 65 -9.25 -4.86 4.23
C LEU A 65 -9.32 -6.25 3.62
N GLU A 66 -10.17 -7.12 4.17
CA GLU A 66 -10.50 -8.38 3.52
C GLU A 66 -11.57 -8.11 2.45
N VAL A 67 -11.17 -8.12 1.18
CA VAL A 67 -12.03 -7.73 0.04
C VAL A 67 -12.77 -8.92 -0.58
N ALA A 68 -12.28 -10.12 -0.31
CA ALA A 68 -12.93 -11.40 -0.57
C ALA A 68 -12.33 -12.45 0.39
N PRO A 69 -12.92 -13.64 0.57
CA PRO A 69 -12.34 -14.67 1.44
C PRO A 69 -10.88 -14.96 1.07
N ASP A 70 -9.99 -14.85 2.06
CA ASP A 70 -8.53 -15.03 1.93
C ASP A 70 -7.82 -13.98 1.05
N VAL A 71 -8.51 -12.95 0.56
CA VAL A 71 -7.96 -11.88 -0.28
C VAL A 71 -7.95 -10.56 0.47
N TYR A 72 -6.75 -10.03 0.67
CA TYR A 72 -6.51 -8.82 1.43
C TYR A 72 -5.99 -7.71 0.53
N PHE A 73 -6.63 -6.55 0.61
CA PHE A 73 -6.05 -5.28 0.16
C PHE A 73 -5.32 -4.67 1.34
N ILE A 74 -4.02 -4.47 1.21
CA ILE A 74 -3.14 -3.90 2.24
C ILE A 74 -2.59 -2.61 1.66
N ASN A 75 -2.77 -1.47 2.31
CA ASN A 75 -2.10 -0.24 1.92
C ASN A 75 -1.17 0.21 3.05
N MET A 76 0.07 0.53 2.71
CA MET A 76 1.02 1.04 3.69
C MET A 76 1.69 2.32 3.19
N THR A 77 1.99 3.21 4.13
CA THR A 77 2.73 4.44 3.87
C THR A 77 4.18 4.30 4.35
N PHE A 78 5.04 5.23 3.95
CA PHE A 78 6.42 5.28 4.42
C PHE A 78 6.66 6.64 5.08
N ALA A 79 6.86 6.69 6.40
CA ALA A 79 7.06 7.96 7.11
C ALA A 79 8.29 8.74 6.59
N ALA A 80 9.33 8.02 6.15
CA ALA A 80 10.52 8.61 5.54
C ALA A 80 10.33 9.04 4.07
N ARG A 81 9.28 8.57 3.39
CA ARG A 81 8.96 8.84 1.98
C ARG A 81 7.49 9.24 1.86
N PRO A 82 7.08 10.42 2.37
CA PRO A 82 5.67 10.80 2.48
C PRO A 82 4.95 11.01 1.13
N ALA A 83 5.69 11.04 0.02
CA ALA A 83 5.14 11.09 -1.33
C ALA A 83 4.96 9.69 -1.95
N GLU A 84 5.21 8.62 -1.19
CA GLU A 84 5.12 7.24 -1.63
C GLU A 84 4.25 6.41 -0.69
N ASP A 85 3.52 5.48 -1.28
CA ASP A 85 2.80 4.40 -0.62
C ASP A 85 2.92 3.11 -1.45
N GLU A 86 2.54 1.98 -0.86
CA GLU A 86 2.49 0.71 -1.57
C GLU A 86 1.27 -0.09 -1.16
N ALA A 87 0.45 -0.41 -2.17
CA ALA A 87 -0.65 -1.33 -2.03
C ALA A 87 -0.23 -2.76 -2.39
N PHE A 88 -0.66 -3.74 -1.59
CA PHE A 88 -0.56 -5.16 -1.89
C PHE A 88 -1.95 -5.77 -1.95
N ILE A 89 -2.23 -6.53 -3.01
CA ILE A 89 -3.37 -7.43 -3.12
C ILE A 89 -2.83 -8.84 -2.92
N VAL A 90 -3.17 -9.45 -1.79
CA VAL A 90 -2.63 -10.75 -1.36
C VAL A 90 -3.76 -11.76 -1.28
N ASP A 91 -3.67 -12.85 -2.04
CA ASP A 91 -4.49 -14.05 -1.86
C ASP A 91 -3.67 -15.08 -1.06
N THR A 92 -3.99 -15.26 0.22
CA THR A 92 -3.24 -16.16 1.11
C THR A 92 -3.48 -17.63 0.80
N ARG A 93 -4.62 -17.97 0.17
CA ARG A 93 -4.95 -19.34 -0.24
C ARG A 93 -4.16 -19.77 -1.47
N THR A 94 -4.01 -18.89 -2.46
CA THR A 94 -3.23 -19.19 -3.68
C THR A 94 -1.79 -18.74 -3.61
N ARG A 95 -1.42 -17.97 -2.59
CA ARG A 95 -0.10 -17.34 -2.39
C ARG A 95 0.30 -16.43 -3.55
N ARG A 96 -0.68 -15.77 -4.16
CA ARG A 96 -0.47 -14.79 -5.23
C ARG A 96 -0.51 -13.39 -4.64
N VAL A 97 0.36 -12.53 -5.16
CA VAL A 97 0.47 -11.14 -4.73
C VAL A 97 0.53 -10.24 -5.96
N LEU A 98 -0.13 -9.09 -5.89
CA LEU A 98 0.14 -7.94 -6.74
C LEU A 98 0.58 -6.79 -5.82
N SER A 99 1.73 -6.21 -6.10
CA SER A 99 2.24 -4.97 -5.52
C SER A 99 2.00 -3.83 -6.51
N VAL A 100 1.53 -2.71 -5.98
CA VAL A 100 1.40 -1.43 -6.68
C VAL A 100 2.16 -0.40 -5.85
N ARG A 101 3.37 -0.03 -6.30
CA ARG A 101 4.14 1.04 -5.67
C ARG A 101 3.72 2.37 -6.29
N GLU A 102 3.31 3.30 -5.46
CA GLU A 102 2.76 4.59 -5.83
C GLU A 102 3.71 5.71 -5.41
N ARG A 103 3.81 6.75 -6.26
CA ARG A 103 4.58 7.95 -5.95
C ARG A 103 3.96 9.19 -6.57
N VAL A 104 3.96 10.29 -5.83
CA VAL A 104 3.78 11.63 -6.36
C VAL A 104 5.14 12.19 -6.79
N ARG A 105 5.38 12.26 -8.11
CA ARG A 105 6.59 12.81 -8.73
C ARG A 105 6.83 14.27 -8.36
N GLU A 106 8.08 14.72 -8.42
CA GLU A 106 8.40 16.14 -8.26
C GLU A 106 7.87 16.98 -9.44
N PRO A 107 7.59 18.28 -9.24
CA PRO A 107 7.23 19.16 -10.34
C PRO A 107 8.30 19.16 -11.44
N GLY A 108 7.88 18.89 -12.68
CA GLY A 108 8.77 18.90 -13.86
C GLY A 108 9.51 17.59 -14.13
N GLU A 109 9.38 16.57 -13.29
CA GLU A 109 10.00 15.25 -13.51
C GLU A 109 9.55 14.59 -14.82
N ALA A 110 8.26 14.71 -15.17
CA ALA A 110 7.67 14.19 -16.41
C ALA A 110 6.69 15.22 -17.01
N PRO A 111 7.16 16.19 -17.80
CA PRO A 111 6.32 17.23 -18.38
C PRO A 111 5.23 16.64 -19.29
N GLY A 112 3.97 17.02 -19.06
CA GLY A 112 2.82 16.55 -19.84
C GLY A 112 2.13 15.30 -19.30
N GLU A 113 2.66 14.68 -18.24
CA GLU A 113 2.05 13.54 -17.56
C GLU A 113 1.50 13.92 -16.17
N PRO A 114 0.51 13.17 -15.63
CA PRO A 114 0.15 13.26 -14.23
C PRO A 114 1.38 13.03 -13.33
N ARG A 115 1.42 13.75 -12.20
CA ARG A 115 2.49 13.55 -11.19
C ARG A 115 2.35 12.22 -10.45
N VAL A 116 1.14 11.66 -10.36
CA VAL A 116 0.93 10.34 -9.77
C VAL A 116 1.48 9.29 -10.73
N ALA A 117 2.37 8.45 -10.22
CA ALA A 117 2.99 7.34 -10.94
C ALA A 117 2.78 6.05 -10.18
N GLN A 118 2.65 4.95 -10.91
CA GLN A 118 2.44 3.63 -10.34
C GLN A 118 3.33 2.60 -11.04
N VAL A 119 3.93 1.71 -10.26
CA VAL A 119 4.67 0.55 -10.74
C VAL A 119 3.95 -0.70 -10.26
N TYR A 120 3.52 -1.52 -11.22
CA TYR A 120 2.80 -2.77 -10.96
C TYR A 120 3.78 -3.95 -11.01
N SER A 121 3.70 -4.85 -10.05
CA SER A 121 4.55 -6.04 -9.99
C SER A 121 3.81 -7.19 -9.31
N ALA A 122 3.75 -8.34 -9.96
CA ALA A 122 3.21 -9.58 -9.40
C ALA A 122 4.33 -10.61 -9.23
#